data_AF-A0A4V3PCK2-F1
#
_entry.id   AF-A0A4V3PCK2-F1
#
_cell.length_a   1.000
_cell.length_b   1.000
_cell.length_c   1.000
_cell.angle_alpha   90.00
_cell.angle_beta   90.00
_cell.angle_gamma   90.00
#
_symmetry.space_group_name_H-M   'P 1'
#
loop_
_entity.id
_entity.type
_entity.pdbx_description
1 polymer ?
#
loop_
_entity_poly.entity_id
_entity_poly.type
_entity_poly.pdbx_seq_one_letter_code
_entity_poly.pdbx_strand_id
1 'polypeptide(L)'
;EALPGEKAVFTAAMATTKHNLAAINEQIQQLAAAAAAGDFAVRGDALRFDHDFRRMVETLNTMMEVSDHNLAALSTLLRAIAAGDLSTRMQGDFHGVFAVMRDDANSTVQQLTQIIGQIQQSAA
;
A
#
# COMPACT_ATOMS: atom_id res chain seq x y z
N GLU A 1 -32.38 34.85 -12.41
CA GLU A 1 -32.22 35.96 -11.44
C GLU A 1 -31.29 35.53 -10.32
N ALA A 2 -30.40 36.42 -9.88
CA ALA A 2 -29.56 36.19 -8.71
C ALA A 2 -30.44 36.10 -7.45
N LEU A 3 -30.26 35.04 -6.66
CA LEU A 3 -30.98 34.87 -5.40
C LEU A 3 -30.53 35.95 -4.40
N PRO A 4 -31.42 36.51 -3.55
CA PRO A 4 -31.04 37.53 -2.57
C PRO A 4 -29.91 37.05 -1.65
N GLY A 5 -29.04 37.97 -1.22
CA GLY A 5 -27.67 37.73 -0.74
C GLY A 5 -27.43 36.49 0.12
N GLU A 6 -28.26 36.23 1.14
CA GLU A 6 -28.09 35.06 2.02
C GLU A 6 -28.34 33.72 1.30
N LYS A 7 -29.32 33.66 0.40
CA LYS A 7 -29.60 32.45 -0.39
C LYS A 7 -28.49 32.17 -1.41
N ALA A 8 -27.91 33.22 -2.01
CA ALA A 8 -26.77 33.06 -2.92
C ALA A 8 -25.51 32.53 -2.21
N VAL A 9 -25.20 33.05 -1.01
CA VAL A 9 -24.09 32.57 -0.18
C VAL A 9 -24.30 31.11 0.24
N PHE A 10 -25.51 30.75 0.68
CA PHE A 10 -25.84 29.38 1.04
C PHE A 10 -25.73 28.41 -0.15
N THR A 11 -26.25 28.78 -1.32
CA THR A 11 -26.14 27.95 -2.54
C THR A 11 -24.68 27.78 -2.98
N ALA A 12 -23.87 28.84 -2.90
CA ALA A 12 -22.45 28.77 -3.20
C ALA A 12 -21.71 27.82 -2.24
N ALA A 13 -21.97 27.92 -0.93
CA ALA A 13 -21.40 27.03 0.07
C ALA A 13 -21.76 25.56 -0.18
N MET A 14 -23.03 25.27 -0.50
CA MET A 14 -23.48 23.91 -0.83
C MET A 14 -22.82 23.38 -2.11
N ALA A 15 -22.64 24.23 -3.13
CA ALA A 15 -21.94 23.86 -4.36
C ALA A 15 -20.47 23.52 -4.09
N THR A 16 -19.76 24.32 -3.28
CA THR A 16 -18.39 24.05 -2.86
C THR A 16 -18.28 22.74 -2.07
N THR A 17 -19.17 22.51 -1.10
CA THR A 17 -19.19 21.25 -0.34
C THR A 17 -19.42 20.05 -1.26
N LYS A 18 -20.37 20.13 -2.19
CA LYS A 18 -20.62 19.07 -3.18
C LYS A 18 -19.39 18.81 -4.04
N HIS A 19 -18.71 19.86 -4.49
CA HIS A 19 -17.50 19.74 -5.29
C HIS A 19 -16.38 19.04 -4.51
N ASN A 20 -16.14 19.45 -3.27
CA ASN A 20 -15.11 18.84 -2.41
C ASN A 20 -15.41 17.37 -2.12
N LEU A 21 -16.69 17.02 -1.85
CA LEU A 21 -17.12 15.64 -1.65
C LEU A 21 -16.94 14.77 -2.91
N ALA A 22 -17.20 15.32 -4.09
CA ALA A 22 -16.96 14.61 -5.34
C ALA A 22 -15.46 14.38 -5.57
N ALA A 23 -14.64 15.42 -5.35
CA ALA A 23 -13.19 15.35 -5.55
C ALA A 23 -12.52 14.32 -4.61
N ILE A 24 -12.91 14.28 -3.33
CA ILE A 24 -12.35 13.28 -2.40
C ILE A 24 -12.81 11.87 -2.78
N ASN A 25 -14.05 11.70 -3.23
CA ASN A 25 -14.56 10.40 -3.66
C ASN A 25 -13.79 9.88 -4.89
N GLU A 26 -13.51 10.75 -5.86
CA GLU A 26 -12.66 10.43 -7.02
C GLU A 26 -11.25 10.01 -6.59
N GLN A 27 -10.64 10.74 -5.65
CA GLN A 27 -9.30 10.43 -5.13
C GLN A 27 -9.26 9.04 -4.46
N ILE A 28 -10.29 8.71 -3.67
CA ILE A 28 -10.43 7.40 -3.03
C ILE A 28 -10.61 6.30 -4.07
N GLN A 29 -11.48 6.50 -5.07
CA GLN A 29 -11.71 5.51 -6.13
C GLN A 29 -10.44 5.26 -6.94
N GLN A 30 -9.66 6.30 -7.24
CA GLN A 30 -8.39 6.16 -7.94
C GLN A 30 -7.40 5.27 -7.16
N LEU A 31 -7.21 5.54 -5.87
CA LEU A 31 -6.30 4.75 -5.03
C LEU A 31 -6.79 3.32 -4.83
N ALA A 32 -8.10 3.14 -4.63
CA ALA A 32 -8.70 1.82 -4.51
C ALA A 32 -8.55 1.00 -5.79
N ALA A 33 -8.75 1.61 -6.97
CA ALA A 33 -8.56 0.96 -8.26
C ALA A 33 -7.09 0.56 -8.49
N ALA A 34 -6.15 1.45 -8.15
CA ALA A 34 -4.72 1.16 -8.22
C ALA A 34 -4.34 -0.02 -7.31
N ALA A 35 -4.76 0.00 -6.04
CA ALA A 35 -4.54 -1.10 -5.10
C ALA A 35 -5.16 -2.42 -5.59
N ALA A 36 -6.39 -2.38 -6.13
CA ALA A 36 -7.05 -3.56 -6.69
C ALA A 36 -6.32 -4.13 -7.92
N ALA A 37 -5.63 -3.28 -8.69
CA ALA A 37 -4.76 -3.68 -9.79
C ALA A 37 -3.34 -4.09 -9.32
N GLY A 38 -3.06 -4.01 -8.02
CA GLY A 38 -1.74 -4.31 -7.44
C GLY A 38 -0.71 -3.18 -7.57
N ASP A 39 -1.11 -2.01 -8.04
CA ASP A 39 -0.25 -0.82 -8.12
C ASP A 39 -0.32 -0.03 -6.82
N PHE A 40 0.50 -0.45 -5.85
CA PHE A 40 0.61 0.23 -4.56
C PHE A 40 1.56 1.42 -4.58
N ALA A 41 2.18 1.77 -5.72
CA ALA A 41 3.06 2.93 -5.83
C ALA A 41 2.30 4.26 -6.03
N VAL A 42 1.03 4.18 -6.43
CA VAL A 42 0.18 5.38 -6.62
C VAL A 42 -0.05 6.11 -5.29
N ARG A 43 -0.01 7.44 -5.34
CA ARG A 43 -0.29 8.32 -4.20
C ARG A 43 -1.36 9.34 -4.58
N GLY A 44 -2.21 9.65 -3.63
CA GLY A 44 -3.20 10.70 -3.77
C GLY A 44 -2.64 12.06 -3.40
N ASP A 45 -3.20 13.10 -3.99
CA ASP A 45 -2.78 14.48 -3.73
C ASP A 45 -3.51 15.04 -2.51
N ALA A 46 -2.90 14.84 -1.34
CA ALA A 46 -3.44 15.31 -0.07
C ALA A 46 -3.47 16.84 0.06
N LEU A 47 -2.60 17.56 -0.66
CA LEU A 47 -2.49 19.01 -0.58
C LEU A 47 -3.65 19.74 -1.27
N ARG A 48 -4.41 19.02 -2.11
CA ARG A 48 -5.67 19.52 -2.71
C ARG A 48 -6.83 19.63 -1.72
N PHE A 49 -6.70 19.08 -0.53
CA PHE A 49 -7.77 19.00 0.45
C PHE A 49 -7.40 19.71 1.75
N ASP A 50 -8.42 20.10 2.51
CA ASP A 50 -8.28 20.73 3.81
C ASP A 50 -8.77 19.82 4.94
N HIS A 51 -8.24 20.07 6.15
CA HIS A 51 -8.68 19.46 7.41
C HIS A 51 -8.81 17.92 7.38
N ASP A 52 -10.02 17.39 7.55
CA ASP A 52 -10.29 15.95 7.65
C ASP A 52 -10.08 15.23 6.32
N PHE A 53 -10.39 15.86 5.19
CA PHE A 53 -10.20 15.25 3.87
C PHE A 53 -8.71 15.09 3.55
N ARG A 54 -7.89 16.08 3.91
CA ARG A 54 -6.43 15.95 3.83
C ARG A 54 -5.93 14.77 4.64
N ARG A 55 -6.32 14.68 5.91
CA ARG A 55 -5.93 13.58 6.81
C ARG A 55 -6.37 12.22 6.27
N MET A 56 -7.53 12.15 5.64
CA MET A 56 -8.01 10.93 4.99
C MET A 56 -7.10 10.50 3.84
N VAL A 57 -6.73 11.41 2.93
CA VAL A 57 -5.82 11.08 1.81
C VAL A 57 -4.41 10.74 2.32
N GLU A 58 -3.90 11.45 3.32
CA GLU A 58 -2.62 11.13 3.96
C GLU A 58 -2.64 9.71 4.56
N THR A 59 -3.73 9.33 5.24
CA THR A 59 -3.89 7.99 5.81
C THR A 59 -3.92 6.91 4.73
N LEU A 60 -4.63 7.15 3.63
CA LEU A 60 -4.65 6.24 2.47
C LEU A 60 -3.27 6.11 1.84
N ASN A 61 -2.53 7.21 1.69
CA ASN A 61 -1.16 7.19 1.19
C ASN A 61 -0.24 6.35 2.08
N THR A 62 -0.33 6.49 3.41
CA THR A 62 0.43 5.66 4.35
C THR A 62 0.09 4.17 4.20
N MET A 63 -1.19 3.82 4.03
CA MET A 63 -1.61 2.44 3.81
C MET A 63 -1.04 1.86 2.51
N MET A 64 -1.04 2.66 1.43
CA MET A 64 -0.45 2.28 0.14
C MET A 64 1.07 2.08 0.28
N GLU A 65 1.76 2.99 0.97
CA GLU A 65 3.20 2.94 1.19
C GLU A 65 3.65 1.72 1.99
N VAL A 66 2.96 1.40 3.10
CA VAL A 66 3.27 0.21 3.89
C VAL A 66 3.06 -1.06 3.06
N SER A 67 1.98 -1.11 2.28
CA SER A 67 1.69 -2.26 1.41
C SER A 67 2.74 -2.43 0.32
N ASP A 68 3.11 -1.33 -0.35
CA ASP A 68 4.15 -1.27 -1.39
C ASP A 68 5.49 -1.79 -0.87
N HIS A 69 5.95 -1.27 0.27
CA HIS A 69 7.22 -1.68 0.89
C HIS A 69 7.24 -3.18 1.21
N ASN A 70 6.18 -3.70 1.84
CA ASN A 70 6.13 -5.09 2.26
C ASN A 70 6.07 -6.06 1.07
N LEU A 71 5.29 -5.72 0.04
CA LEU A 71 5.21 -6.52 -1.18
C LEU A 71 6.52 -6.48 -1.98
N ALA A 72 7.21 -5.34 -1.99
CA ALA A 72 8.53 -5.22 -2.61
C ALA A 72 9.58 -6.08 -1.90
N ALA A 73 9.57 -6.12 -0.56
CA ALA A 73 10.46 -6.97 0.22
C ALA A 73 10.21 -8.46 -0.07
N LEU A 74 8.94 -8.88 -0.13
CA LEU A 74 8.59 -10.26 -0.50
C LEU A 74 9.02 -10.58 -1.94
N SER A 75 8.76 -9.68 -2.89
CA SER A 75 9.16 -9.88 -4.29
C SER A 75 10.67 -10.05 -4.42
N THR A 76 11.44 -9.25 -3.67
CA THR A 76 12.91 -9.35 -3.62
C THR A 76 13.37 -10.71 -3.12
N LEU A 77 12.77 -11.21 -2.03
CA LEU A 77 13.08 -12.53 -1.50
C LEU A 77 12.77 -13.64 -2.52
N LEU A 78 11.59 -13.60 -3.16
CA LEU A 78 11.20 -14.59 -4.16
C LEU A 78 12.15 -14.59 -5.37
N ARG A 79 12.62 -13.42 -5.80
CA ARG A 79 13.64 -13.30 -6.87
C ARG A 79 14.97 -13.91 -6.47
N ALA A 80 15.42 -13.70 -5.22
CA ALA A 80 16.65 -14.32 -4.71
C ALA A 80 16.54 -15.85 -4.69
N ILE A 81 15.42 -16.39 -4.19
CA ILE A 81 15.14 -17.84 -4.19
C ILE A 81 15.15 -18.38 -5.63
N ALA A 82 14.49 -17.70 -6.56
CA ALA A 82 14.46 -18.11 -7.97
C ALA A 82 15.84 -18.09 -8.64
N ALA A 83 16.75 -17.22 -8.18
CA ALA A 83 18.15 -17.19 -8.60
C ALA A 83 19.04 -18.21 -7.86
N GLY A 84 18.47 -19.02 -6.96
CA GLY A 84 19.19 -20.00 -6.15
C GLY A 84 19.89 -19.40 -4.92
N ASP A 85 19.71 -18.10 -4.65
CA ASP A 85 20.22 -17.47 -3.44
C ASP A 85 19.27 -17.70 -2.26
N LEU A 86 19.64 -18.66 -1.41
CA LEU A 86 18.93 -18.97 -0.17
C LEU A 86 19.55 -18.28 1.06
N SER A 87 20.45 -17.31 0.87
CA SER A 87 20.99 -16.49 1.98
C SER A 87 20.11 -15.28 2.31
N THR A 88 19.32 -14.81 1.34
CA THR A 88 18.44 -13.66 1.52
C THR A 88 17.31 -13.97 2.52
N ARG A 89 16.96 -12.98 3.34
CA ARG A 89 15.85 -13.03 4.30
C ARG A 89 15.06 -11.73 4.23
N MET A 90 13.75 -11.80 4.49
CA MET A 90 12.96 -10.59 4.75
C MET A 90 13.34 -10.03 6.12
N GLN A 91 13.80 -8.78 6.15
CA GLN A 91 14.25 -8.06 7.34
C GLN A 91 13.48 -6.74 7.46
N GLY A 92 13.20 -6.31 8.69
CA GLY A 92 12.43 -5.09 8.96
C GLY A 92 11.36 -5.29 10.03
N ASP A 93 10.69 -4.19 10.36
CA ASP A 93 9.62 -4.15 11.35
C ASP A 93 8.26 -4.31 10.68
N PHE A 94 7.83 -5.57 10.56
CA PHE A 94 6.55 -5.93 9.96
C PHE A 94 5.52 -6.18 11.06
N HIS A 95 4.27 -5.81 10.77
CA HIS A 95 3.17 -5.94 11.71
C HIS A 95 2.00 -6.71 11.09
N GLY A 96 1.20 -7.37 11.93
CA GLY A 96 0.01 -8.10 11.52
C GLY A 96 0.30 -9.15 10.45
N VAL A 97 -0.51 -9.16 9.38
CA VAL A 97 -0.39 -10.14 8.28
C VAL A 97 0.99 -10.10 7.60
N PHE A 98 1.63 -8.94 7.54
CA PHE A 98 2.95 -8.81 6.92
C PHE A 98 4.06 -9.42 7.79
N ALA A 99 3.90 -9.43 9.12
CA ALA A 99 4.83 -10.12 10.02
C ALA A 99 4.76 -11.64 9.81
N VAL A 100 3.54 -12.18 9.72
CA VAL A 100 3.30 -13.60 9.42
C VAL A 100 3.90 -13.97 8.06
N MET A 101 3.66 -13.15 7.04
CA MET A 101 4.22 -13.35 5.70
C MET A 101 5.75 -13.37 5.69
N ARG A 102 6.40 -12.47 6.44
CA ARG A 102 7.87 -12.49 6.64
C ARG A 102 8.32 -13.81 7.26
N ASP A 103 7.65 -14.24 8.34
CA ASP A 103 8.03 -15.42 9.11
C ASP A 103 7.89 -16.69 8.27
N ASP A 104 6.78 -16.83 7.53
CA ASP A 104 6.53 -17.95 6.62
C ASP A 104 7.55 -17.99 5.47
N ALA A 105 7.87 -16.84 4.88
CA ALA A 105 8.82 -16.76 3.79
C ALA A 105 10.25 -17.10 4.25
N ASN A 106 10.67 -16.59 5.41
CA ASN A 106 11.97 -16.91 6.00
C ASN A 106 12.07 -18.39 6.40
N SER A 107 10.99 -18.98 6.94
CA SER A 107 10.91 -20.42 7.25
C SER A 107 11.06 -21.27 5.99
N THR A 108 10.39 -20.88 4.90
CA THR A 108 10.51 -21.55 3.60
C THR A 108 11.96 -21.56 3.11
N VAL A 109 12.65 -20.42 3.17
CA VAL A 109 14.07 -20.33 2.77
C VAL A 109 14.96 -21.22 3.64
N GLN A 110 14.70 -21.26 4.95
CA GLN A 110 15.43 -22.12 5.88
C GLN A 110 15.25 -23.60 5.52
N GLN A 111 14.02 -24.04 5.26
CA GLN A 111 13.75 -25.43 4.89
C GLN A 111 14.43 -25.82 3.58
N LEU A 112 14.35 -24.96 2.56
CA LEU A 112 15.05 -25.20 1.29
C LEU A 112 16.58 -25.29 1.50
N THR A 113 17.14 -24.42 2.33
CA THR A 113 18.58 -24.44 2.66
C THR A 113 18.97 -25.76 3.32
N GLN A 114 18.15 -26.26 4.25
CA GLN A 114 18.40 -27.52 4.95
C GLN A 114 18.33 -28.72 3.99
N ILE A 115 17.31 -28.78 3.13
CA ILE A 115 17.15 -29.84 2.13
C ILE A 115 18.36 -29.90 1.19
N ILE A 116 18.80 -28.75 0.66
CA ILE A 116 19.98 -28.70 -0.21
C ILE A 116 21.25 -29.13 0.55
N GLY A 117 21.40 -28.70 1.81
CA GLY A 117 22.51 -29.13 2.65
C GLY A 117 22.55 -30.65 2.86
N GLN A 118 21.40 -31.28 3.11
CA GLN A 118 21.29 -32.74 3.25
C GLN A 118 21.63 -33.49 1.95
N ILE A 119 21.21 -32.97 0.80
CA ILE A 119 21.55 -33.54 -0.51
C ILE A 119 23.06 -33.48 -0.73
N GLN A 120 23.70 -32.33 -0.46
CA GLN A 120 25.15 -32.18 -0.59
C GLN A 120 25.92 -33.11 0.35
N GLN A 121 25.47 -33.28 1.59
CA GLN A 121 26.07 -34.23 2.54
C GLN A 121 25.92 -35.69 2.11
N SER A 122 24.80 -36.05 1.46
CA SER A 122 24.55 -37.43 1.00
C SER A 122 25.29 -37.78 -0.29
N ALA A 123 25.67 -36.77 -1.08
CA ALA A 123 26.39 -36.93 -2.34
C ALA A 123 27.92 -36.87 -2.19
N ALA A 124 28.41 -36.49 -1.00
CA ALA A 124 29.84 -36.46 -0.63
C ALA A 124 30.30 -37.82 -0.09
#